data_AF-A0A2S9FBY8-F1
#
_entry.id   AF-A0A2S9FBY8-F1
#
_cell.length_a   1.000
_cell.length_b   1.000
_cell.length_c   1.000
_cell.angle_alpha   90.00
_cell.angle_beta   90.00
_cell.angle_gamma   90.00
#
_symmetry.space_group_name_H-M   'P 1'
#
loop_
_entity.id
_entity.type
_entity.pdbx_description
1 polymer ?
#
loop_
_entity_poly.entity_id
_entity_poly.type
_entity_poly.pdbx_seq_one_letter_code
_entity_poly.pdbx_strand_id
1 'polypeptide(L)'
;ARRAYPQDNLSALADAIGAGQLAPLSSLRPDVDPALAATIERSIARDPRWRFATAAQMRASLDAPYQRPRRTGGVLAAAALLLVLLLAAVVVAV
;
A
#
# COMPACT_ATOMS: atom_id res chain seq x y z
N ALA A 1 -4.35 -12.13 -21.28
CA ALA A 1 -3.78 -11.31 -20.18
C ALA A 1 -4.90 -10.46 -19.58
N ARG A 2 -4.97 -10.34 -18.24
CA ARG A 2 -5.97 -9.50 -17.57
C ARG A 2 -5.55 -8.02 -17.63
N ARG A 3 -6.47 -7.12 -18.01
CA ARG A 3 -6.23 -5.66 -17.99
C ARG A 3 -6.41 -5.12 -16.56
N ALA A 4 -5.64 -4.09 -16.21
CA ALA A 4 -5.81 -3.39 -14.93
C ALA A 4 -7.17 -2.67 -14.85
N TYR A 5 -7.56 -2.03 -15.96
CA TYR A 5 -8.89 -1.45 -16.14
C TYR A 5 -9.63 -2.22 -17.25
N PRO A 6 -10.76 -2.86 -16.95
CA PRO A 6 -11.53 -3.66 -17.91
C PRO A 6 -12.54 -2.82 -18.72
N GLN A 7 -12.43 -1.50 -18.71
CA GLN A 7 -13.38 -0.62 -19.39
C GLN A 7 -13.11 -0.58 -20.90
N ASP A 8 -14.16 -0.73 -21.70
CA ASP A 8 -14.06 -0.78 -23.17
C ASP A 8 -14.36 0.58 -23.84
N ASN A 9 -14.79 1.58 -23.08
CA ASN A 9 -15.03 2.93 -23.56
C ASN A 9 -14.10 3.95 -22.89
N LEU A 10 -13.74 4.99 -23.64
CA LEU A 10 -12.71 5.95 -23.22
C LEU A 10 -13.13 6.78 -21.99
N SER A 11 -14.40 7.19 -21.91
CA SER A 11 -14.92 7.96 -20.78
C SER A 11 -14.87 7.17 -19.48
N ALA A 12 -15.39 5.93 -19.47
CA ALA A 12 -15.35 5.07 -18.29
C ALA A 12 -13.93 4.69 -17.90
N LEU A 13 -13.02 4.54 -18.87
CA LEU A 13 -11.61 4.33 -18.58
C LEU A 13 -10.98 5.56 -17.90
N ALA A 14 -11.23 6.77 -18.42
CA ALA A 14 -10.73 8.00 -17.81
C ALA A 14 -11.26 8.18 -16.39
N ASP A 15 -12.55 7.91 -16.16
CA ASP A 15 -13.17 7.96 -14.84
C ASP A 15 -12.53 6.95 -13.88
N ALA A 16 -12.33 5.71 -14.32
CA ALA A 16 -11.71 4.66 -13.52
C ALA A 16 -10.25 4.99 -13.15
N ILE A 17 -9.48 5.54 -14.09
CA ILE A 17 -8.11 6.02 -13.84
C ILE A 17 -8.13 7.18 -12.84
N GLY A 18 -9.07 8.12 -13.00
CA GLY A 18 -9.23 9.28 -12.12
C GLY A 18 -9.58 8.90 -10.67
N ALA A 19 -10.44 7.89 -10.50
CA ALA A 19 -10.81 7.31 -9.22
C ALA A 19 -9.61 6.62 -8.53
N GLY A 20 -8.71 6.02 -9.30
CA GLY A 20 -7.43 5.47 -8.80
C GLY A 20 -7.58 4.28 -7.86
N GLN A 21 -8.72 3.57 -7.89
CA GLN A 21 -8.96 2.40 -7.05
C GLN A 21 -8.59 1.12 -7.80
N LEU A 22 -7.35 0.68 -7.62
CA LEU A 22 -6.90 -0.66 -8.04
C LEU A 22 -6.74 -1.55 -6.81
N ALA A 23 -7.18 -2.79 -6.92
CA ALA A 23 -6.93 -3.80 -5.89
C ALA A 23 -5.40 -4.04 -5.76
N PRO A 24 -4.87 -4.20 -4.54
CA PRO A 24 -3.47 -4.55 -4.34
C PRO A 24 -3.11 -5.83 -5.09
N LEU A 25 -1.94 -5.88 -5.73
CA LEU A 25 -1.50 -7.04 -6.52
C LEU A 25 -1.40 -8.31 -5.67
N SER A 26 -0.97 -8.17 -4.41
CA SER A 26 -0.92 -9.28 -3.45
C SER A 26 -2.29 -9.91 -3.18
N SER A 27 -3.40 -9.16 -3.35
CA SER A 27 -4.76 -9.71 -3.22
C SER A 27 -5.20 -10.48 -4.46
N LEU A 28 -4.68 -10.12 -5.63
CA LEU A 28 -5.00 -10.75 -6.91
C LEU A 28 -4.11 -11.96 -7.20
N ARG A 29 -2.86 -11.91 -6.75
CA ARG A 29 -1.82 -12.91 -7.05
C ARG A 29 -0.80 -12.97 -5.90
N PRO A 30 -1.10 -13.71 -4.82
CA PRO A 30 -0.27 -13.77 -3.61
C PRO A 30 1.12 -14.38 -3.82
N ASP A 31 1.29 -15.13 -4.90
CA ASP A 31 2.51 -15.84 -5.32
C ASP A 31 3.54 -14.94 -6.02
N VAL A 32 3.19 -13.68 -6.33
CA VAL A 32 4.13 -12.74 -6.98
C VAL A 32 5.21 -12.32 -6.00
N ASP A 33 6.43 -12.17 -6.52
CA ASP A 33 7.52 -11.54 -5.78
C ASP A 33 7.06 -10.19 -5.18
N PRO A 34 7.12 -10.03 -3.85
CA PRO A 34 6.74 -8.78 -3.19
C PRO A 34 7.45 -7.53 -3.73
N ALA A 35 8.71 -7.64 -4.19
CA ALA A 35 9.47 -6.56 -4.79
C ALA A 35 8.85 -6.11 -6.11
N LEU A 36 8.46 -7.07 -6.94
CA LEU A 36 7.78 -6.82 -8.21
C LEU A 36 6.41 -6.19 -7.98
N ALA A 37 5.62 -6.75 -7.05
CA ALA A 37 4.30 -6.22 -6.71
C ALA A 37 4.39 -4.74 -6.26
N ALA A 38 5.30 -4.44 -5.32
CA ALA A 38 5.48 -3.08 -4.83
C ALA A 38 6.01 -2.12 -5.90
N THR A 39 6.90 -2.59 -6.78
CA THR A 39 7.40 -1.78 -7.90
C THR A 39 6.26 -1.40 -8.84
N ILE A 40 5.37 -2.34 -9.19
CA ILE A 40 4.22 -2.05 -10.05
C ILE A 40 3.25 -1.09 -9.35
N GLU A 41 2.88 -1.35 -8.09
CA GLU A 41 1.95 -0.52 -7.33
C GLU A 41 2.47 0.93 -7.16
N ARG A 42 3.77 1.10 -6.90
CA ARG A 42 4.39 2.43 -6.85
C ARG A 42 4.42 3.12 -8.21
N SER A 43 4.64 2.38 -9.29
CA SER A 43 4.69 2.93 -10.65
C SER A 43 3.34 3.50 -11.11
N ILE A 44 2.25 2.90 -10.63
CA ILE A 44 0.87 3.31 -10.96
C ILE A 44 0.24 4.22 -9.90
N ALA A 45 1.02 4.70 -8.91
CA ALA A 45 0.52 5.57 -7.86
C ALA A 45 -0.22 6.79 -8.43
N ARG A 46 -1.35 7.17 -7.84
CA ARG A 46 -2.17 8.28 -8.36
C ARG A 46 -1.40 9.60 -8.37
N ASP A 47 -0.70 9.90 -7.28
CA ASP A 47 0.16 11.07 -7.17
C ASP A 47 1.53 10.79 -7.84
N PRO A 48 1.91 11.54 -8.89
CA PRO A 48 3.20 11.38 -9.56
C PRO A 48 4.41 11.50 -8.63
N ARG A 49 4.31 12.25 -7.53
CA ARG A 49 5.40 12.43 -6.55
C ARG A 49 5.73 11.14 -5.81
N TRP A 50 4.81 10.19 -5.79
CA TRP A 50 4.97 8.90 -5.12
C TRP A 50 5.57 7.84 -6.06
N ARG A 51 5.58 8.10 -7.37
CA ARG A 51 6.16 7.21 -8.38
C ARG A 51 7.69 7.25 -8.35
N PHE A 52 8.30 6.48 -9.24
CA PHE A 52 9.72 6.60 -9.54
C PHE A 52 9.96 7.85 -10.39
N ALA A 53 11.01 8.60 -10.07
CA ALA A 53 11.40 9.78 -10.83
C ALA A 53 11.99 9.39 -12.20
N THR A 54 12.61 8.22 -12.30
CA THR A 54 13.23 7.72 -13.53
C THR A 54 12.99 6.21 -13.72
N ALA A 55 13.04 5.77 -14.97
CA ALA A 55 12.99 4.35 -15.29
C ALA A 55 14.18 3.56 -14.70
N ALA A 56 15.36 4.19 -14.59
CA ALA A 56 16.52 3.57 -13.95
C ALA A 56 16.26 3.30 -12.45
N GLN A 57 15.61 4.24 -11.76
CA GLN A 57 15.21 4.06 -10.36
C GLN A 57 14.18 2.93 -10.21
N MET A 58 13.22 2.82 -11.14
CA MET A 58 12.24 1.73 -11.17
C MET A 58 12.93 0.37 -11.42
N ARG A 59 13.91 0.31 -12.33
CA ARG A 59 14.67 -0.92 -12.58
C ARG A 59 15.44 -1.34 -11.34
N ALA A 60 16.13 -0.41 -10.68
CA ALA A 60 16.90 -0.68 -9.47
C ALA A 60 16.03 -1.21 -8.32
N SER A 61 14.73 -0.88 -8.25
CA SER A 61 13.85 -1.40 -7.21
C SER A 61 13.46 -2.87 -7.40
N LEU A 62 13.68 -3.44 -8.58
CA LEU A 62 13.47 -4.87 -8.84
C LEU A 62 14.63 -5.71 -8.27
N ASP A 63 15.84 -5.16 -8.26
CA ASP A 63 17.05 -5.85 -7.81
C ASP A 63 17.29 -5.69 -6.29
N ALA A 64 16.65 -4.68 -5.67
CA ALA A 64 16.79 -4.40 -4.25
C ALA A 64 15.90 -5.33 -3.40
N PRO A 65 16.40 -5.86 -2.27
CA PRO A 65 15.57 -6.66 -1.36
C PRO A 65 14.39 -5.83 -0.85
N TYR A 66 13.17 -6.29 -1.13
CA TYR A 66 11.96 -5.59 -0.74
C TYR A 66 11.83 -5.52 0.79
N GLN A 67 11.99 -4.32 1.33
CA GLN A 67 11.67 -4.03 2.72
C GLN A 67 10.17 -3.82 2.82
N ARG A 68 9.43 -4.83 3.32
CA ARG A 68 8.04 -4.61 3.73
C ARG A 68 8.02 -3.41 4.68
N PRO A 69 7.20 -2.37 4.45
CA PRO A 69 7.03 -1.31 5.42
C PRO A 69 6.52 -1.98 6.70
N ARG A 70 7.42 -2.14 7.69
CA ARG A 70 7.04 -2.56 9.03
C ARG A 70 6.04 -1.51 9.49
N ARG A 71 4.77 -1.91 9.65
CA ARG A 71 3.78 -1.10 10.35
C ARG A 71 4.17 -1.09 11.83
N THR A 72 5.20 -0.31 12.16
CA THR A 72 5.71 -0.12 13.52
C THR A 72 4.70 0.63 14.41
N GLY A 73 3.60 1.13 13.84
CA GLY A 73 2.53 1.82 14.56
C GLY A 73 1.61 0.92 15.38
N GLY A 74 1.54 -0.39 15.10
CA GLY A 74 0.62 -1.29 15.80
C GLY A 74 0.98 -1.49 17.27
N VAL A 75 2.29 -1.58 17.58
CA VAL A 75 2.79 -1.79 18.95
C VAL A 75 2.58 -0.54 19.81
N LEU A 76 2.79 0.65 19.25
CA LEU A 76 2.58 1.92 19.94
C LEU A 76 1.09 2.17 20.22
N ALA A 77 0.20 1.84 19.28
CA ALA A 77 -1.24 1.94 19.47
C ALA A 77 -1.74 0.97 20.57
N ALA A 78 -1.25 -0.27 20.58
CA ALA A 78 -1.60 -1.25 21.60
C ALA A 78 -1.07 -0.86 23.00
N ALA A 79 0.15 -0.32 23.08
CA ALA A 79 0.73 0.17 24.33
C ALA A 79 -0.06 1.36 24.88
N ALA A 80 -0.48 2.30 24.02
CA ALA A 80 -1.33 3.42 24.42
C ALA A 80 -2.69 2.94 24.95
N LEU A 81 -3.30 1.93 24.32
CA LEU A 81 -4.57 1.35 24.76
C LEU A 81 -4.44 0.67 26.13
N LEU A 82 -3.35 -0.09 26.36
CA LEU A 82 -3.05 -0.70 27.65
C LEU A 82 -2.84 0.34 28.75
N LEU A 83 -2.11 1.42 28.46
CA LEU A 83 -1.89 2.51 29.41
C LEU A 83 -3.22 3.17 29.81
N VAL A 84 -4.10 3.45 28.84
CA VAL A 84 -5.43 4.04 29.09
C VAL A 84 -6.29 3.11 29.94
N LEU A 85 -6.29 1.80 29.65
CA LEU A 85 -7.03 0.81 30.45
C LEU A 85 -6.50 0.71 31.89
N LEU A 86 -5.18 0.75 32.07
CA LEU A 86 -4.56 0.78 33.40
C LEU A 86 -4.97 2.02 34.20
N LEU A 87 -4.92 3.19 33.57
CA LEU A 87 -5.33 4.45 34.20
C LEU A 87 -6.80 4.43 34.61
N ALA A 88 -7.68 3.93 33.73
CA ALA A 88 -9.11 3.79 34.03
C ALA A 88 -9.35 2.82 35.20
N ALA A 89 -8.63 1.69 35.26
CA ALA A 89 -8.76 0.72 36.34
C ALA A 89 -8.33 1.32 37.70
N VAL A 90 -7.26 2.13 37.73
CA VAL A 90 -6.81 2.83 38.95
C VAL A 90 -7.86 3.83 39.43
N VAL A 91 -8.48 4.60 38.52
CA VAL A 91 -9.52 5.58 38.88
C VAL A 91 -10.77 4.91 39.47
N VAL A 92 -11.14 3.71 39.01
CA VAL A 92 -12.29 2.96 39.54
C VAL A 92 -12.00 2.31 40.90
N ALA A 93 -10.73 2.05 41.20
CA ALA A 93 -10.30 1.38 42.43
C ALA A 93 -10.05 2.34 43.63
N VAL A 94 -10.13 3.66 43.40
CA VAL A 94 -9.98 4.73 44.41
C VAL A 94 -11.34 5.30 44.77
#